data_AF-A0A3D2EY31-F1
#
_entry.id   AF-A0A3D2EY31-F1
#
_cell.length_a   1.000
_cell.length_b   1.000
_cell.length_c   1.000
_cell.angle_alpha   90.00
_cell.angle_beta   90.00
_cell.angle_gamma   90.00
#
_symmetry.space_group_name_H-M   'P 1'
#
loop_
_entity.id
_entity.type
_entity.pdbx_description
1 polymer ?
#
loop_
_entity_poly.entity_id
_entity_poly.type
_entity_poly.pdbx_seq_one_letter_code
_entity_poly.pdbx_strand_id
1 'polypeptide(L)'
;MHKKILSLFSRKNRRVLALGVTCIASSFAIGIQSVGEVQPVTLIEAGSIDHSGDLNGDGSVTVKDAIRILEISQGYAVASPRELMADPNRDGQLTVDDAMRILSELPNL
;
A
#
# COMPACT_ATOMS: atom_id res chain seq x y z
N MET A 1 36.85 -37.38 29.24
CA MET A 1 36.06 -37.25 27.99
C MET A 1 36.13 -35.82 27.41
N HIS A 2 37.32 -35.21 27.26
CA HIS A 2 37.50 -33.79 26.88
C HIS A 2 38.69 -33.59 25.91
N LYS A 3 38.81 -34.41 24.87
CA LYS A 3 39.87 -34.23 23.84
C LYS A 3 39.37 -34.15 22.40
N LYS A 4 38.05 -34.26 22.16
CA LYS A 4 37.47 -34.21 20.80
C LYS A 4 37.06 -32.82 20.32
N ILE A 5 36.81 -31.86 21.23
CA ILE A 5 36.34 -30.50 20.85
C ILE A 5 37.45 -29.67 20.20
N LEU A 6 38.71 -29.85 20.61
CA LEU A 6 39.85 -29.09 20.08
C LEU A 6 40.33 -29.56 18.69
N SER A 7 39.94 -30.76 18.22
CA SER A 7 40.40 -31.28 16.92
C SER A 7 39.57 -30.75 15.72
N LEU A 8 38.46 -30.04 15.98
CA LEU A 8 37.71 -29.36 14.93
C LEU A 8 38.48 -28.16 14.34
N PHE A 9 39.55 -27.71 15.01
CA PHE A 9 40.38 -26.58 14.59
C PHE A 9 41.63 -26.97 13.77
N SER A 10 41.60 -28.11 13.07
CA SER A 10 42.64 -28.41 12.06
C SER A 10 42.45 -27.51 10.84
N ARG A 11 43.55 -27.06 10.21
CA ARG A 11 43.53 -26.17 9.01
C ARG A 11 42.61 -26.70 7.89
N LYS A 12 42.47 -28.02 7.77
CA LYS A 12 41.55 -28.67 6.82
C LYS A 12 40.08 -28.40 7.16
N ASN A 13 39.69 -28.49 8.42
CA ASN A 13 38.30 -28.28 8.86
C ASN A 13 37.91 -26.80 8.80
N ARG A 14 38.86 -25.89 9.03
CA ARG A 14 38.66 -24.46 8.78
C ARG A 14 38.35 -24.14 7.32
N ARG A 15 38.97 -24.86 6.36
CA ARG A 15 38.66 -24.69 4.94
C ARG A 15 37.27 -25.19 4.59
N VAL A 16 36.85 -26.33 5.15
CA VAL A 16 35.50 -26.88 4.93
C VAL A 16 34.43 -25.98 5.56
N LEU A 17 34.67 -25.46 6.77
CA LEU A 17 33.80 -24.47 7.41
C LEU A 17 33.73 -23.17 6.61
N ALA A 18 34.87 -22.65 6.13
CA ALA A 18 34.91 -21.45 5.30
C ALA A 18 34.11 -21.64 4.00
N LEU A 19 34.29 -22.79 3.32
CA LEU A 19 33.54 -23.12 2.10
C LEU A 19 32.03 -23.22 2.34
N GLY A 20 31.61 -23.78 3.48
CA GLY A 20 30.21 -23.85 3.88
C GLY A 20 29.59 -22.47 4.11
N VAL A 21 30.29 -21.61 4.87
CA VAL A 21 29.85 -20.23 5.14
C VAL A 21 29.80 -19.41 3.85
N THR A 22 30.78 -19.56 2.95
CA THR A 22 30.76 -18.87 1.65
C THR A 22 29.59 -19.32 0.78
N CYS A 23 29.25 -20.61 0.81
CA CYS A 23 28.14 -21.17 0.03
C CYS A 23 26.78 -20.62 0.52
N ILE A 24 26.58 -20.54 1.83
CA ILE A 24 25.36 -19.95 2.43
C ILE A 24 25.25 -18.46 2.07
N ALA A 25 26.35 -17.71 2.22
CA ALA A 25 26.39 -16.30 1.87
C ALA A 25 26.14 -16.06 0.37
N SER A 26 26.69 -16.89 -0.52
CA SER A 26 26.45 -16.78 -1.96
C SER A 26 25.00 -17.08 -2.34
N SER A 27 24.35 -18.05 -1.70
CA SER A 27 22.93 -18.37 -1.98
C SER A 27 22.01 -17.22 -1.56
N PHE A 28 22.29 -16.55 -0.43
CA PHE A 28 21.55 -15.35 -0.01
C PHE A 28 21.84 -14.15 -0.92
N ALA A 29 23.09 -13.94 -1.34
CA ALA A 29 23.44 -12.84 -2.24
C ALA A 29 22.78 -13.00 -3.62
N ILE A 30 22.75 -14.22 -4.18
CA ILE A 30 22.05 -14.52 -5.44
C ILE A 30 20.54 -14.38 -5.25
N GLY A 31 19.99 -14.81 -4.11
CA GLY A 31 18.57 -14.65 -3.79
C GLY A 31 18.12 -13.18 -3.70
N ILE A 32 18.93 -12.31 -3.07
CA ILE A 32 18.64 -10.87 -2.97
C ILE A 32 18.82 -10.18 -4.32
N GLN A 33 19.82 -10.55 -5.13
CA GLN A 33 19.97 -10.00 -6.50
C GLN A 33 18.89 -10.50 -7.47
N SER A 34 18.26 -11.65 -7.19
CA SER A 34 17.12 -12.18 -7.95
C SER A 34 15.79 -11.56 -7.55
N VAL A 35 15.73 -10.76 -6.48
CA VAL A 35 14.74 -9.67 -6.40
C VAL A 35 15.28 -8.56 -7.29
N GLY A 36 15.42 -8.90 -8.58
CA GLY A 36 15.67 -7.95 -9.63
C GLY A 36 14.65 -6.86 -9.44
N GLU A 37 15.16 -5.64 -9.32
CA GLU A 37 14.43 -4.40 -9.16
C GLU A 37 12.96 -4.60 -9.49
N VAL A 38 12.17 -4.91 -8.44
CA VAL A 38 10.77 -4.53 -8.46
C VAL A 38 10.91 -3.03 -8.45
N GLN A 39 11.11 -2.46 -9.64
CA GLN A 39 10.47 -1.20 -9.95
C GLN A 39 9.06 -1.45 -9.43
N PRO A 40 8.63 -0.80 -8.33
CA PRO A 40 7.19 -0.71 -8.14
C PRO A 40 6.71 -0.24 -9.49
N VAL A 41 5.75 -0.95 -10.08
CA VAL A 41 5.25 -0.59 -11.40
C VAL A 41 4.92 0.89 -11.34
N THR A 42 5.82 1.73 -11.85
CA THR A 42 5.74 3.18 -11.69
C THR A 42 4.78 3.76 -12.71
N LEU A 43 4.20 2.91 -13.57
CA LEU A 43 3.21 3.28 -14.58
C LEU A 43 2.32 2.08 -14.89
N ILE A 44 1.40 1.75 -13.99
CA ILE A 44 0.02 1.77 -14.45
C ILE A 44 -0.49 3.04 -13.81
N GLU A 45 -0.62 4.06 -14.65
CA GLU A 45 -1.60 5.12 -14.52
C GLU A 45 -3.00 4.47 -14.54
N ALA A 46 -3.25 3.64 -13.54
CA ALA A 46 -4.54 3.50 -12.94
C ALA A 46 -4.44 4.56 -11.85
N GLY A 47 -5.11 5.70 -11.94
CA GLY A 47 -6.56 5.70 -12.02
C GLY A 47 -7.20 5.08 -10.77
N SER A 48 -6.44 4.40 -9.90
CA SER A 48 -6.71 4.28 -8.48
C SER A 48 -6.05 5.46 -7.78
N ILE A 49 -6.42 6.66 -8.22
CA ILE A 49 -6.70 7.66 -7.21
C ILE A 49 -7.85 6.98 -6.47
N ASP A 50 -7.57 6.56 -5.25
CA ASP A 50 -8.58 6.29 -4.26
C ASP A 50 -9.31 7.64 -4.13
N HIS A 51 -10.23 7.92 -5.06
CA HIS A 51 -10.98 9.15 -5.14
C HIS A 51 -12.05 9.07 -4.06
N SER A 52 -11.60 8.88 -2.82
CA SER A 52 -12.39 9.13 -1.62
C SER A 52 -12.90 10.56 -1.77
N GLY A 53 -14.20 10.71 -2.00
CA GLY A 53 -14.86 11.97 -2.36
C GLY A 53 -15.30 12.16 -3.82
N ASP A 54 -15.03 11.25 -4.76
CA ASP A 54 -15.64 11.27 -6.11
C ASP A 54 -16.86 10.35 -6.14
N LEU A 55 -18.03 10.97 -6.10
CA LEU A 55 -19.31 10.24 -6.04
C LEU A 55 -19.90 10.03 -7.42
N ASN A 56 -19.49 10.87 -8.37
CA ASN A 56 -20.03 10.87 -9.72
C ASN A 56 -19.20 9.97 -10.67
N GLY A 57 -17.99 9.60 -10.26
CA GLY A 57 -17.08 8.69 -10.98
C GLY A 57 -16.39 9.32 -12.19
N ASP A 58 -16.31 10.64 -12.26
CA ASP A 58 -15.65 11.38 -13.34
C ASP A 58 -14.13 11.47 -13.15
N GLY A 59 -13.61 10.93 -12.04
CA GLY A 59 -12.19 10.94 -11.71
C GLY A 59 -11.71 12.29 -11.17
N SER A 60 -12.61 13.17 -10.73
CA SER A 60 -12.27 14.46 -10.14
C SER A 60 -13.16 14.73 -8.91
N VAL A 61 -12.53 15.01 -7.78
CA VAL A 61 -13.26 15.50 -6.60
C VAL A 61 -13.60 16.97 -6.83
N THR A 62 -14.88 17.28 -6.95
CA THR A 62 -15.38 18.64 -7.25
C THR A 62 -16.51 19.05 -6.31
N VAL A 63 -16.97 20.30 -6.42
CA VAL A 63 -18.14 20.81 -5.70
C VAL A 63 -19.41 19.97 -5.99
N LYS A 64 -19.50 19.33 -7.16
CA LYS A 64 -20.65 18.50 -7.52
C LYS A 64 -20.76 17.27 -6.61
N ASP A 65 -19.64 16.73 -6.18
CA ASP A 65 -19.59 15.60 -5.27
C ASP A 65 -20.06 16.02 -3.87
N ALA A 66 -19.62 17.18 -3.40
CA ALA A 66 -20.13 17.75 -2.15
C ALA A 66 -21.66 17.97 -2.19
N ILE A 67 -22.20 18.49 -3.30
CA ILE A 67 -23.65 18.63 -3.49
C ILE A 67 -24.34 17.27 -3.44
N ARG A 68 -23.75 16.24 -4.06
CA ARG A 68 -24.30 14.88 -4.08
C ARG A 68 -24.39 14.27 -2.68
N ILE A 69 -23.37 14.43 -1.85
CA ILE A 69 -23.42 14.05 -0.43
C ILE A 69 -24.56 14.76 0.29
N LEU A 70 -24.75 16.07 0.07
CA LEU A 70 -25.81 16.82 0.72
C LEU A 70 -27.21 16.34 0.31
N GLU A 71 -27.41 15.97 -0.96
CA GLU A 71 -28.66 15.37 -1.43
C GLU A 71 -28.95 14.03 -0.73
N ILE A 72 -27.93 13.19 -0.58
CA ILE A 72 -28.03 11.90 0.10
C ILE A 72 -28.27 12.09 1.60
N SER A 73 -27.51 12.97 2.24
CA SER A 73 -27.60 13.26 3.67
C SER A 73 -28.96 13.86 4.06
N GLN A 74 -29.56 14.68 3.20
CA GLN A 74 -30.91 15.20 3.40
C GLN A 74 -32.03 14.23 2.99
N GLY A 75 -31.70 13.07 2.43
CA GLY A 75 -32.67 12.07 2.00
C GLY A 75 -33.41 12.40 0.69
N TYR A 76 -32.90 13.37 -0.08
CA TYR A 76 -33.38 13.64 -1.44
C TYR A 76 -32.93 12.57 -2.45
N ALA A 77 -31.83 11.87 -2.13
CA ALA A 77 -31.30 10.76 -2.92
C ALA A 77 -30.92 9.58 -2.02
N VAL A 78 -30.94 8.36 -2.57
CA VAL A 78 -30.45 7.15 -1.89
C VAL A 78 -29.03 6.88 -2.35
N ALA A 79 -28.10 6.72 -1.40
CA ALA A 79 -26.71 6.37 -1.70
C ALA A 79 -26.63 5.01 -2.40
N SER A 80 -25.96 4.98 -3.54
CA SER A 80 -25.54 3.75 -4.19
C SER A 80 -24.40 3.09 -3.42
N PRO A 81 -24.21 1.76 -3.55
CA PRO A 81 -23.07 1.09 -2.93
C PRO A 81 -21.71 1.66 -3.35
N ARG A 82 -21.60 2.22 -4.56
CA ARG A 82 -20.36 2.87 -5.02
C ARG A 82 -20.13 4.21 -4.31
N GLU A 83 -21.18 5.01 -4.13
CA GLU A 83 -21.09 6.29 -3.40
C GLU A 83 -20.70 6.06 -1.92
N LEU A 84 -21.21 4.98 -1.29
CA LEU A 84 -20.78 4.59 0.06
C LEU A 84 -19.33 4.10 0.14
N MET A 85 -18.78 3.56 -0.96
CA MET A 85 -17.36 3.22 -1.03
C MET A 85 -16.46 4.45 -1.27
N ALA A 86 -17.02 5.50 -1.86
CA ALA A 86 -16.35 6.78 -2.08
C ALA A 86 -16.45 7.71 -0.85
N ASP A 87 -16.95 7.20 0.29
CA ASP A 87 -17.02 7.91 1.56
C ASP A 87 -15.66 8.56 1.92
N PRO A 88 -15.61 9.91 2.06
CA PRO A 88 -14.41 10.65 2.44
C PRO A 88 -13.83 10.28 3.81
N ASN A 89 -14.65 9.81 4.75
CA ASN A 89 -14.25 9.55 6.13
C ASN A 89 -14.23 8.05 6.48
N ARG A 90 -14.84 7.23 5.62
CA ARG A 90 -14.96 5.76 5.71
C ARG A 90 -15.69 5.27 6.97
N ASP A 91 -16.60 6.07 7.51
CA ASP A 91 -17.49 5.71 8.61
C ASP A 91 -18.73 4.92 8.13
N GLY A 92 -18.91 4.83 6.80
CA GLY A 92 -19.98 4.10 6.14
C GLY A 92 -21.25 4.92 5.93
N GLN A 93 -21.22 6.23 6.17
CA GLN A 93 -22.34 7.15 5.99
C GLN A 93 -21.89 8.39 5.23
N LEU A 94 -22.70 8.85 4.28
CA LEU A 94 -22.47 10.12 3.60
C LEU A 94 -23.22 11.23 4.35
N THR A 95 -22.47 12.05 5.08
CA THR A 95 -22.99 13.10 5.95
C THR A 95 -22.58 14.50 5.49
N VAL A 96 -23.21 15.53 6.04
CA VAL A 96 -22.84 16.94 5.75
C VAL A 96 -21.36 17.22 6.06
N ASP A 97 -20.78 16.55 7.06
CA ASP A 97 -19.36 16.72 7.42
C ASP A 97 -18.44 16.26 6.28
N ASP A 98 -18.84 15.25 5.53
CA ASP A 98 -18.09 14.74 4.38
C ASP A 98 -18.13 15.71 3.20
N ALA A 99 -19.29 16.34 2.96
CA ALA A 99 -19.42 17.41 1.97
C ALA A 99 -18.55 18.62 2.33
N MET A 100 -18.53 19.00 3.61
CA MET A 100 -17.71 20.11 4.09
C MET A 100 -16.22 19.80 3.98
N ARG A 101 -15.80 18.55 4.24
CA ARG A 101 -14.42 18.11 4.04
C ARG A 101 -14.00 18.28 2.58
N ILE A 102 -14.78 17.76 1.64
CA ILE A 102 -14.52 17.93 0.21
C ILE A 102 -14.38 19.40 -0.15
N LEU A 103 -15.35 20.25 0.26
CA LEU A 103 -15.30 21.69 -0.02
C LEU A 103 -14.07 22.38 0.57
N SER A 104 -13.60 21.93 1.74
CA SER A 104 -12.41 22.49 2.39
C SER A 104 -11.09 22.07 1.73
N GLU A 105 -11.07 20.93 1.07
CA GLU A 105 -9.90 20.40 0.37
C GLU A 105 -9.76 20.95 -1.05
N LEU A 106 -10.83 21.51 -1.63
CA LEU A 106 -10.80 22.14 -2.94
C LEU A 106 -9.94 23.41 -2.89
N PRO A 107 -8.83 23.47 -3.66
CA PRO A 107 -7.82 24.52 -3.49
C PRO A 107 -8.24 25.92 -3.98
N ASN A 108 -9.47 26.14 -4.45
CA ASN A 108 -9.98 27.47 -4.81
C ASN A 108 -11.51 27.51 -4.70
N LEU A 109 -12.02 28.33 -3.77
CA LEU A 109 -13.40 28.83 -3.75
C LEU A 109 -13.39 30.32 -4.07
#